data_AF-A0A4U7N583-F1
#
_entry.id   AF-A0A4U7N583-F1
#
_cell.length_a   1.000
_cell.length_b   1.000
_cell.length_c   1.000
_cell.angle_alpha   90.00
_cell.angle_beta   90.00
_cell.angle_gamma   90.00
#
_symmetry.space_group_name_H-M   'P 1'
#
loop_
_entity.id
_entity.type
_entity.pdbx_description
1 polymer ?
#
loop_
_entity_poly.entity_id
_entity_poly.type
_entity_poly.pdbx_seq_one_letter_code
_entity_poly.pdbx_strand_id
1 'polypeptide(L)' 'MDTTSIRIALRRLPDHFDRSRITSVLDAIETALLDDGGVHARTYADSVTITIEVSSQQLVDAAACLTELGLI' A
#
# COMPACT_ATOMS: atom_id res chain seq x y z
N MET A 1 1.21 -17.94 -9.90
CA MET A 1 1.67 -16.88 -8.99
C MET A 1 0.43 -16.21 -8.45
N ASP A 2 0.03 -16.59 -7.24
CA ASP A 2 -1.16 -16.05 -6.59
C ASP A 2 -0.81 -14.71 -5.97
N THR A 3 -1.32 -13.61 -6.54
CA THR A 3 -1.22 -12.28 -5.95
C THR A 3 -2.52 -11.93 -5.25
N THR A 4 -2.43 -11.31 -4.09
CA THR A 4 -3.56 -10.80 -3.33
C THR A 4 -3.57 -9.28 -3.45
N SER A 5 -4.77 -8.70 -3.58
CA SER A 5 -4.96 -7.25 -3.63
C SER A 5 -5.61 -6.74 -2.35
N ILE A 6 -4.96 -5.78 -1.71
CA ILE A 6 -5.48 -5.04 -0.56
C ILE A 6 -6.08 -3.74 -1.09
N ARG A 7 -7.31 -3.41 -0.70
CA ARG A 7 -7.99 -2.18 -1.12
C ARG A 7 -8.27 -1.29 0.08
N ILE A 8 -7.75 -0.08 0.04
CA ILE A 8 -7.82 0.92 1.10
C ILE A 8 -8.55 2.14 0.57
N ALA A 9 -9.61 2.57 1.25
CA ALA A 9 -10.35 3.74 0.80
C ALA A 9 -9.53 5.02 1.05
N LEU A 10 -9.38 5.91 0.05
CA LEU A 10 -8.67 7.19 0.22
C LEU A 10 -9.26 8.05 1.34
N ARG A 11 -10.55 7.88 1.66
CA ARG A 11 -11.19 8.56 2.80
C ARG A 11 -10.65 8.12 4.17
N ARG A 12 -10.07 6.92 4.23
CA ARG A 12 -9.40 6.37 5.43
C ARG A 12 -7.89 6.61 5.41
N LEU A 13 -7.38 7.26 4.36
CA LEU A 13 -5.99 7.63 4.31
C LEU A 13 -5.70 8.62 5.46
N PRO A 14 -4.71 8.33 6.31
CA PRO A 14 -4.38 9.19 7.43
C PRO A 14 -3.91 10.56 6.93
N ASP A 15 -4.10 11.59 7.76
CA ASP A 15 -3.87 13.00 7.38
C ASP A 15 -2.41 13.33 7.01
N HIS A 16 -1.46 12.45 7.33
CA HIS A 16 -0.06 12.60 6.92
C HIS A 16 0.17 12.28 5.43
N PHE A 17 -0.74 11.53 4.78
CA PHE A 17 -0.65 11.29 3.36
C PHE A 17 -1.38 12.38 2.58
N ASP A 18 -0.63 13.07 1.73
CA ASP A 18 -1.14 14.08 0.83
C ASP A 18 -2.04 13.44 -0.24
N ARG A 19 -3.36 13.49 -0.04
CA ARG A 19 -4.36 12.99 -1.00
C ARG A 19 -4.31 13.72 -2.34
N SER A 20 -3.73 14.92 -2.38
CA SER A 20 -3.46 15.65 -3.62
C SER A 20 -2.28 15.08 -4.42
N ARG A 21 -1.41 14.27 -3.78
CA ARG A 21 -0.20 13.70 -4.37
C ARG A 21 -0.18 12.19 -4.24
N ILE A 22 -1.24 11.57 -4.75
CA ILE A 22 -1.41 10.12 -4.71
C ILE A 22 -0.24 9.35 -5.31
N THR A 23 0.36 9.83 -6.40
CA THR A 23 1.56 9.21 -6.97
C THR A 23 2.72 9.14 -5.96
N SER A 24 2.92 10.17 -5.15
CA SER A 24 3.94 10.15 -4.08
C SER A 24 3.56 9.23 -2.93
N VAL A 25 2.28 9.12 -2.60
CA VAL A 25 1.78 8.15 -1.60
C VAL A 25 2.06 6.72 -2.05
N LEU A 26 1.72 6.40 -3.30
CA LEU A 26 1.93 5.08 -3.89
C LEU A 26 3.42 4.70 -3.89
N ASP A 27 4.27 5.61 -4.38
CA ASP A 27 5.72 5.42 -4.42
C ASP A 27 6.33 5.22 -3.03
N ALA A 28 5.84 5.97 -2.03
CA ALA A 28 6.26 5.80 -0.64
C ALA A 28 5.84 4.43 -0.06
N ILE A 29 4.62 3.96 -0.37
CA ILE A 29 4.15 2.63 0.06
C ILE A 29 4.95 1.52 -0.62
N GLU A 30 5.18 1.61 -1.93
CA GLU A 30 6.00 0.63 -2.66
C GLU A 30 7.44 0.59 -2.13
N THR A 31 8.02 1.76 -1.88
CA THR A 31 9.37 1.88 -1.31
C THR A 31 9.42 1.28 0.10
N ALA A 32 8.46 1.59 0.97
CA ALA A 32 8.39 1.01 2.31
C ALA A 32 8.23 -0.52 2.26
N LEU A 33 7.34 -1.03 1.41
CA LEU A 33 7.13 -2.48 1.26
C LEU A 33 8.39 -3.20 0.74
N LEU A 34 9.15 -2.54 -0.13
CA LEU A 34 10.39 -3.09 -0.67
C LEU A 34 11.55 -3.00 0.32
N ASP A 35 11.70 -1.87 1.03
CA ASP A 35 12.84 -1.59 1.92
C ASP A 35 12.69 -2.29 3.29
N ASP A 36 11.52 -2.19 3.93
CA ASP A 36 11.23 -2.84 5.21
C ASP A 36 10.87 -4.33 5.03
N GLY A 37 10.07 -4.63 4.01
CA GLY A 37 9.49 -5.97 3.82
C GLY A 37 10.20 -6.86 2.80
N GLY A 38 11.05 -6.32 1.94
CA GLY A 38 11.55 -7.05 0.77
C GLY A 38 10.43 -7.54 -0.17
N VAL A 39 9.26 -6.89 -0.10
CA VAL A 39 8.05 -7.29 -0.80
C VAL A 39 7.91 -6.51 -2.09
N HIS A 40 7.83 -7.22 -3.21
CA HIS A 40 7.45 -6.62 -4.47
C HIS A 40 5.94 -6.42 -4.54
N ALA A 41 5.51 -5.25 -4.05
CA ALA A 41 4.16 -4.76 -4.18
C ALA A 41 4.01 -3.89 -5.43
N ARG A 42 2.82 -3.90 -6.01
CA ARG A 42 2.36 -2.90 -6.98
C ARG A 42 1.24 -2.10 -6.37
N THR A 43 1.39 -0.79 -6.30
CA THR A 43 0.34 0.08 -5.77
C THR A 43 -0.20 0.99 -6.86
N TYR A 44 -1.52 1.12 -6.88
CA TYR A 44 -2.21 2.03 -7.76
C TYR A 44 -3.41 2.60 -7.04
N ALA A 45 -3.85 3.77 -7.44
CA ALA A 45 -4.96 4.43 -6.81
C ALA A 45 -5.94 4.97 -7.83
N ASP A 46 -7.20 4.73 -7.53
CA ASP A 46 -8.36 5.30 -8.17
C ASP A 46 -8.81 6.56 -7.41
N SER A 47 -9.78 7.30 -7.96
CA SER A 47 -10.30 8.52 -7.32
C SER A 47 -10.83 8.34 -5.89
N VAL A 48 -11.05 7.12 -5.42
CA VAL A 48 -11.63 6.82 -4.09
C VAL A 48 -10.96 5.67 -3.33
N THR A 49 -10.10 4.88 -3.97
CA THR A 49 -9.47 3.69 -3.37
C THR A 49 -8.04 3.50 -3.86
N ILE A 50 -7.15 3.14 -2.95
CA ILE A 50 -5.80 2.66 -3.22
C ILE A 50 -5.84 1.14 -3.23
N THR A 51 -5.34 0.53 -4.28
CA THR A 51 -5.18 -0.91 -4.40
C THR A 51 -3.70 -1.26 -4.39
N ILE A 52 -3.35 -2.24 -3.56
CA ILE A 52 -1.99 -2.72 -3.33
C ILE A 52 -1.99 -4.21 -3.68
N GLU A 53 -1.36 -4.57 -4.80
CA GLU A 53 -1.17 -5.95 -5.25
C GLU A 53 0.16 -6.48 -4.72
N VAL A 54 0.11 -7.56 -3.95
CA VAL A 54 1.28 -8.23 -3.37
C VAL A 54 1.21 -9.74 -3.59
N SER A 55 2.34 -10.43 -3.52
CA SER A 55 2.35 -11.90 -3.56
C SER A 55 1.60 -12.45 -2.34
N SER A 56 0.76 -13.48 -2.51
CA SER A 56 0.00 -14.07 -1.39
C SER A 56 0.91 -14.67 -0.32
N GLN A 57 2.14 -15.04 -0.68
CA GLN A 57 3.16 -15.50 0.26
C GLN A 57 3.73 -14.36 1.14
N GLN A 58 3.68 -13.12 0.64
CA GLN A 58 4.21 -11.91 1.28
C GLN A 58 3.07 -10.99 1.78
N LEU A 59 1.83 -11.49 1.77
CA LEU A 59 0.66 -10.74 2.20
C LEU A 59 0.76 -10.31 3.67
N VAL A 60 1.32 -11.19 4.52
CA VAL A 60 1.48 -10.94 5.95
C VAL A 60 2.49 -9.82 6.19
N ASP A 61 3.65 -9.88 5.54
CA ASP A 61 4.69 -8.85 5.65
C ASP A 61 4.18 -7.51 5.10
N ALA A 62 3.48 -7.55 3.95
CA ALA A 62 2.88 -6.35 3.39
C ALA A 62 1.80 -5.73 4.30
N ALA A 63 0.93 -6.56 4.88
CA ALA A 63 -0.09 -6.08 5.82
C ALA A 63 0.54 -5.49 7.09
N ALA A 64 1.64 -6.06 7.58
CA ALA A 64 2.39 -5.52 8.71
C ALA A 64 2.92 -4.11 8.39
N CYS A 65 3.63 -3.93 7.27
CA CYS A 65 4.09 -2.60 6.83
C CYS A 65 2.93 -1.61 6.67
N LEU A 66 1.82 -2.02 6.06
CA LEU A 66 0.65 -1.13 5.90
C LEU A 66 0.03 -0.73 7.25
N THR A 67 0.07 -1.62 8.23
CA THR A 67 -0.39 -1.34 9.60
C THR A 67 0.57 -0.35 10.29
N GLU A 68 1.88 -0.52 10.12
CA GLU A 68 2.89 0.40 10.66
C GLU A 68 2.80 1.81 10.04
N LEU A 69 2.45 1.88 8.76
CA LEU A 69 2.12 3.13 8.05
C LEU A 69 0.77 3.72 8.48
N GLY A 70 -0.03 3.01 9.28
CA GLY A 70 -1.37 3.45 9.73
C GLY A 70 -2.41 3.50 8.63
N LEU A 71 -2.25 2.69 7.57
CA LEU A 71 -3.16 2.61 6.42
C LEU A 71 -4.34 1.66 6.65
N ILE A 72 -4.18 0.68 7.57
CA ILE A 72 -5.23 -0.30 7.96
C ILE A 72 -5.34 -0.47 9.47
#